data_AF-A0A7L3DK40-F1
#
_entry.id   AF-A0A7L3DK40-F1
#
_cell.length_a   1.000
_cell.length_b   1.000
_cell.length_c   1.000
_cell.angle_alpha   90.00
_cell.angle_beta   90.00
_cell.angle_gamma   90.00
#
_symmetry.space_group_name_H-M   'P 1'
#
loop_
_entity.id
_entity.type
_entity.pdbx_description
1 polymer ?
#
loop_
_entity_poly.entity_id
_entity_poly.type
_entity_poly.pdbx_seq_one_letter_code
_entity_poly.pdbx_strand_id
1 'polypeptide(L)'
;FSGVLSEEVLQALLELQEQLAAITVRVPSSDREVTLKDVCYAPLNPSQPQLGDCCVNSVTQYFQNNATHLAMTATQSDGKKMGTADWHDHLIYCVNSPLSFKDITALELSCMAEYGGP
;
A
#
# COMPACT_ATOMS: atom_id res chain seq x y z
N PHE A 1 -10.44 16.73 3.66
CA PHE A 1 -9.07 16.23 3.94
C PHE A 1 -8.06 17.37 3.82
N SER A 2 -6.88 17.24 4.42
CA SER A 2 -5.75 18.15 4.16
C SER A 2 -5.28 18.00 2.71
N GLY A 3 -4.76 19.05 2.07
CA GLY A 3 -4.25 18.97 0.69
C GLY A 3 -3.08 17.99 0.51
N VAL A 4 -2.35 17.67 1.58
CA VAL A 4 -1.31 16.61 1.58
C VAL A 4 -1.90 15.22 1.35
N LEU A 5 -3.16 15.02 1.71
CA LEU A 5 -3.95 13.82 1.42
C LEU A 5 -4.89 14.13 0.25
N SER A 6 -4.36 14.60 -0.87
CA SER A 6 -5.10 14.62 -2.14
C SER A 6 -4.75 13.35 -2.92
N GLU A 7 -5.68 12.89 -3.75
CA GLU A 7 -5.47 11.65 -4.52
C GLU A 7 -4.26 11.77 -5.44
N GLU A 8 -4.03 12.94 -6.04
CA GLU A 8 -2.88 13.21 -6.90
C GLU A 8 -1.55 13.09 -6.15
N VAL A 9 -1.51 13.54 -4.89
CA VAL A 9 -0.32 13.39 -4.03
C VAL A 9 -0.10 11.94 -3.65
N LEU A 10 -1.17 11.17 -3.36
CA LEU A 10 -1.07 9.75 -3.04
C LEU A 10 -0.61 8.93 -4.26
N GLN A 11 -1.07 9.25 -5.46
CA GLN A 11 -0.60 8.65 -6.70
C GLN A 11 0.87 8.97 -6.96
N ALA A 12 1.29 10.23 -6.84
CA ALA A 12 2.69 10.61 -7.00
C ALA A 12 3.60 9.96 -5.96
N LEU A 13 3.12 9.78 -4.72
CA LEU A 13 3.85 9.06 -3.67
C LEU A 13 4.00 7.57 -4.03
N LEU A 14 2.96 6.95 -4.56
CA LEU A 14 2.99 5.56 -4.99
C LEU A 14 4.01 5.35 -6.13
N GLU A 15 3.96 6.20 -7.16
CA GLU A 15 4.92 6.16 -8.28
C GLU A 15 6.37 6.33 -7.80
N LEU A 16 6.61 7.26 -6.88
CA LEU A 16 7.93 7.46 -6.28
C LEU A 16 8.38 6.21 -5.52
N GLN A 17 7.48 5.59 -4.76
CA GLN A 17 7.80 4.39 -3.99
C GLN A 17 8.15 3.20 -4.90
N GLU A 18 7.41 3.01 -6.00
CA GLU A 18 7.72 2.00 -7.01
C GLU A 18 9.10 2.22 -7.64
N GLN A 19 9.44 3.47 -7.96
CA GLN A 19 10.76 3.83 -8.49
C GLN A 19 11.89 3.52 -7.49
N LEU A 20 11.69 3.85 -6.22
CA LEU A 20 12.66 3.57 -5.16
C LEU A 20 12.82 2.06 -4.93
N ALA A 21 11.72 1.31 -4.96
CA ALA A 21 11.71 -0.14 -4.79
C ALA A 21 12.40 -0.88 -5.96
N ALA A 22 12.38 -0.29 -7.16
CA ALA A 22 12.99 -0.81 -8.37
C ALA A 22 14.50 -0.47 -8.52
N ILE A 23 15.09 0.27 -7.58
CA ILE A 23 16.52 0.62 -7.66
C ILE A 23 17.38 -0.64 -7.67
N THR A 24 18.32 -0.69 -8.63
CA THR A 24 19.36 -1.71 -8.71
C THR A 24 20.73 -1.07 -8.60
N VAL A 25 21.65 -1.76 -7.92
CA VAL A 25 23.04 -1.31 -7.74
C VAL A 25 23.99 -2.44 -8.09
N ARG A 26 24.98 -2.14 -8.93
CA ARG A 26 26.04 -3.09 -9.26
C ARG A 26 27.20 -2.98 -8.28
N VAL A 27 27.57 -4.08 -7.64
CA VAL A 27 28.64 -4.13 -6.64
C VAL A 27 30.00 -4.33 -7.36
N PRO A 28 30.93 -3.36 -7.30
CA PRO A 28 32.17 -3.42 -8.08
C PRO A 28 33.08 -4.61 -7.77
N SER A 29 33.05 -5.11 -6.54
CA SER A 29 33.93 -6.21 -6.09
C SER A 29 33.47 -7.60 -6.55
N SER A 30 32.20 -7.76 -6.94
CA SER A 30 31.63 -9.07 -7.31
C SER A 30 30.87 -9.07 -8.64
N ASP A 31 30.79 -7.91 -9.31
CA ASP A 31 29.97 -7.68 -10.52
C ASP A 31 28.51 -8.15 -10.36
N ARG A 32 28.02 -8.20 -9.11
CA ARG A 32 26.67 -8.64 -8.78
C ARG A 32 25.72 -7.45 -8.78
N GLU A 33 24.58 -7.59 -9.44
CA GLU A 33 23.45 -6.68 -9.30
C GLU A 33 22.70 -6.98 -7.99
N VAL A 34 22.46 -5.94 -7.19
CA VAL A 34 21.76 -5.99 -5.92
C VAL A 34 20.52 -5.12 -6.01
N THR A 35 19.41 -5.66 -5.55
CA THR A 35 18.08 -5.04 -5.53
C THR A 35 17.59 -4.89 -4.08
N LEU A 36 16.45 -4.23 -3.86
CA LEU A 36 15.91 -4.04 -2.51
C LEU A 36 15.69 -5.36 -1.76
N LYS A 37 15.11 -6.38 -2.41
CA LYS A 37 14.82 -7.68 -1.77
C LYS A 37 16.07 -8.42 -1.28
N ASP A 38 17.24 -8.11 -1.84
CA ASP A 38 18.50 -8.76 -1.46
C ASP A 38 19.04 -8.26 -0.12
N VAL A 39 18.53 -7.13 0.38
CA VAL A 39 19.05 -6.44 1.59
C VAL A 39 17.95 -6.01 2.56
N CYS A 40 16.68 -6.04 2.15
CA CYS A 40 15.58 -5.55 2.96
C CYS A 40 15.29 -6.46 4.17
N TYR A 41 14.67 -5.86 5.19
CA TYR A 41 14.05 -6.62 6.27
C TYR A 41 12.67 -7.12 5.82
N ALA A 42 12.45 -8.43 5.90
CA ALA A 42 11.18 -9.08 5.56
C ALA A 42 10.68 -9.91 6.75
N PRO A 43 9.66 -9.44 7.50
CA PRO A 43 9.27 -10.07 8.76
C PRO A 43 8.60 -11.45 8.59
N LEU A 44 7.85 -11.66 7.50
CA LEU A 44 7.09 -12.90 7.27
C LEU A 44 7.81 -13.93 6.41
N ASN A 45 8.63 -13.49 5.45
CA ASN A 45 9.38 -14.35 4.54
C ASN A 45 10.89 -13.99 4.51
N PRO A 46 11.63 -14.21 5.62
CA PRO A 46 13.00 -13.72 5.77
C PRO A 46 14.04 -14.46 4.92
N SER A 47 13.76 -15.70 4.52
CA SER A 47 14.76 -16.56 3.84
C SER A 47 14.83 -16.31 2.33
N GLN A 48 13.70 -16.00 1.71
CA GLN A 48 13.58 -15.81 0.25
C GLN A 48 12.53 -14.74 -0.06
N PRO A 49 12.75 -13.49 0.38
CA PRO A 49 11.77 -12.42 0.21
C PRO A 49 11.53 -12.11 -1.27
N GLN A 50 10.27 -11.90 -1.61
CA GLN A 50 9.87 -11.14 -2.78
C GLN A 50 9.88 -9.64 -2.46
N LEU A 51 9.72 -8.79 -3.47
CA LEU A 51 9.72 -7.33 -3.26
C LEU A 51 8.61 -6.89 -2.29
N GLY A 52 7.41 -7.48 -2.41
CA GLY A 52 6.28 -7.21 -1.51
C GLY A 52 6.46 -7.74 -0.09
N ASP A 53 7.46 -8.58 0.18
CA ASP A 53 7.77 -9.02 1.54
C ASP A 53 8.65 -8.00 2.30
N CYS A 54 9.23 -7.02 1.59
CA CYS A 54 10.06 -5.99 2.19
C CYS A 54 9.22 -5.03 3.04
N CYS A 55 9.67 -4.77 4.28
CA CYS A 55 9.00 -3.84 5.19
C CYS A 55 9.19 -2.38 4.71
N VAL A 56 8.17 -1.86 4.02
CA VAL A 56 8.06 -0.46 3.58
C VAL A 56 6.80 0.14 4.20
N ASN A 57 6.96 1.12 5.09
CA ASN A 57 5.84 1.78 5.77
C ASN A 57 5.49 3.10 5.09
N SER A 58 4.25 3.21 4.62
CA SER A 58 3.70 4.38 3.95
C SER A 58 2.18 4.36 4.05
N VAL A 59 1.51 5.50 3.89
CA VAL A 59 0.05 5.57 3.79
C VAL A 59 -0.49 4.75 2.60
N THR A 60 0.32 4.57 1.55
CA THR A 60 -0.03 3.77 0.38
C THR A 60 -0.15 2.27 0.69
N GLN A 61 0.36 1.81 1.84
CA GLN A 61 0.22 0.41 2.27
C GLN A 61 -1.21 0.02 2.65
N TYR A 62 -2.06 0.97 3.05
CA TYR A 62 -3.49 0.69 3.20
C TYR A 62 -4.13 0.25 1.88
N PHE A 63 -3.55 0.67 0.75
CA PHE A 63 -3.95 0.26 -0.58
C PHE A 63 -3.02 -0.83 -1.16
N GLN A 64 -2.22 -1.49 -0.30
CA GLN A 64 -1.23 -2.52 -0.67
C GLN A 64 -0.30 -2.08 -1.81
N ASN A 65 0.07 -0.80 -1.84
CA ASN A 65 0.84 -0.19 -2.93
C ASN A 65 0.24 -0.46 -4.32
N ASN A 66 -1.08 -0.52 -4.44
CA ASN A 66 -1.78 -0.82 -5.69
C ASN A 66 -2.61 0.37 -6.15
N ALA A 67 -2.22 0.97 -7.28
CA ALA A 67 -2.92 2.12 -7.86
C ALA A 67 -4.39 1.81 -8.20
N THR A 68 -4.71 0.56 -8.54
CA THR A 68 -6.09 0.13 -8.81
C THR A 68 -6.94 0.12 -7.54
N HIS A 69 -6.34 -0.21 -6.38
CA HIS A 69 -7.05 -0.12 -5.10
C HIS A 69 -7.29 1.33 -4.70
N LEU A 70 -6.31 2.21 -4.91
CA LEU A 70 -6.44 3.65 -4.64
C LEU A 70 -7.54 4.31 -5.52
N ALA A 71 -7.62 3.94 -6.80
CA ALA A 71 -8.62 4.47 -7.74
C ALA A 71 -9.99 3.78 -7.64
N MET A 72 -10.16 2.82 -6.73
CA MET A 72 -11.39 2.02 -6.65
C MET A 72 -12.55 2.85 -6.08
N THR A 73 -13.73 2.70 -6.67
CA THR A 73 -14.98 3.25 -6.14
C THR A 73 -16.06 2.18 -6.14
N ALA A 74 -16.94 2.21 -5.14
CA ALA A 74 -18.07 1.30 -5.06
C ALA A 74 -19.35 2.03 -4.66
N THR A 75 -20.48 1.59 -5.20
CA THR A 75 -21.79 2.12 -4.81
C THR A 75 -22.21 1.47 -3.48
N GLN A 76 -22.55 2.28 -2.47
CA GLN A 76 -22.91 1.82 -1.14
C GLN A 76 -24.18 2.51 -0.61
N SER A 77 -24.96 1.81 0.22
CA SER A 77 -26.08 2.39 0.98
C SER A 77 -25.79 2.35 2.47
N ASP A 78 -26.06 3.45 3.18
CA ASP A 78 -26.02 3.49 4.64
C ASP A 78 -27.37 3.12 5.28
N GLY A 79 -28.29 2.56 4.49
CA GLY A 79 -29.67 2.24 4.89
C GLY A 79 -30.64 3.42 4.77
N LYS A 80 -30.15 4.63 4.45
CA LYS A 80 -30.98 5.83 4.22
C LYS A 80 -30.75 6.44 2.84
N LYS A 81 -29.51 6.45 2.37
CA LYS A 81 -29.10 7.05 1.09
C LYS A 81 -28.09 6.18 0.37
N MET A 82 -28.18 6.20 -0.94
CA MET A 82 -27.13 5.71 -1.82
C MET A 82 -26.01 6.75 -1.90
N GLY A 83 -24.77 6.30 -1.82
CA GLY A 83 -23.55 7.08 -1.99
C GLY A 83 -22.46 6.26 -2.66
N THR A 84 -21.28 6.86 -2.79
CA THR A 84 -20.09 6.22 -3.33
C THR A 84 -19.07 6.09 -2.21
N ALA A 85 -18.58 4.88 -1.99
CA ALA A 85 -17.38 4.63 -1.20
C ALA A 85 -16.16 4.75 -2.09
N ASP A 86 -15.15 5.48 -1.63
CA ASP A 86 -13.88 5.66 -2.32
C ASP A 86 -12.69 5.56 -1.34
N TRP A 87 -11.49 5.95 -1.79
CA TRP A 87 -10.28 5.87 -1.00
C TRP A 87 -10.34 6.67 0.32
N HIS A 88 -11.16 7.72 0.41
CA HIS A 88 -11.30 8.50 1.63
C HIS A 88 -11.92 7.64 2.74
N ASP A 89 -12.98 6.89 2.41
CA ASP A 89 -13.69 6.03 3.36
C ASP A 89 -12.80 4.88 3.83
N HIS A 90 -12.09 4.24 2.90
CA HIS A 90 -11.13 3.19 3.19
C HIS A 90 -10.01 3.70 4.11
N LEU A 91 -9.39 4.84 3.77
CA LEU A 91 -8.32 5.43 4.57
C LEU A 91 -8.79 5.80 5.99
N ILE A 92 -9.97 6.42 6.13
CA ILE A 92 -10.53 6.73 7.44
C ILE A 92 -10.77 5.45 8.25
N TYR A 93 -11.30 4.41 7.61
CA TYR A 93 -11.53 3.15 8.29
C TYR A 93 -10.23 2.54 8.80
N CYS A 94 -9.20 2.44 7.95
CA CYS A 94 -7.94 1.78 8.32
C CYS A 94 -7.12 2.55 9.35
N VAL A 95 -7.13 3.89 9.33
CA VAL A 95 -6.48 4.68 10.39
C VAL A 95 -7.15 4.46 11.75
N ASN A 96 -8.46 4.18 11.78
CA ASN A 96 -9.20 3.90 13.02
C ASN A 96 -9.21 2.40 13.40
N SER A 97 -8.94 1.49 12.47
CA SER A 97 -8.99 0.04 12.66
C SER A 97 -7.91 -0.67 11.83
N PRO A 98 -6.61 -0.42 12.11
CA PRO A 98 -5.50 -0.85 11.25
C PRO A 98 -5.32 -2.38 11.19
N LEU A 99 -5.81 -3.10 12.20
CA LEU A 99 -5.76 -4.56 12.26
C LEU A 99 -6.88 -5.26 11.46
N SER A 100 -7.68 -4.51 10.69
CA SER A 100 -8.79 -5.09 9.95
C SER A 100 -8.32 -5.77 8.66
N PHE A 101 -8.76 -7.00 8.45
CA PHE A 101 -8.52 -7.74 7.21
C PHE A 101 -9.44 -7.32 6.06
N LYS A 102 -10.50 -6.56 6.36
CA LYS A 102 -11.50 -6.11 5.40
C LYS A 102 -12.24 -4.90 5.94
N ASP A 103 -12.28 -3.82 5.17
CA ASP A 103 -13.07 -2.65 5.51
C ASP A 103 -14.57 -2.93 5.51
N ILE A 104 -15.32 -2.03 6.12
CA ILE A 104 -16.79 -2.14 6.22
C ILE A 104 -17.50 -1.51 5.02
N THR A 105 -16.76 -1.03 4.04
CA THR A 105 -17.31 -0.42 2.84
C THR A 105 -17.55 -1.47 1.76
N ALA A 106 -18.22 -1.07 0.68
CA ALA A 106 -18.41 -1.90 -0.49
C ALA A 106 -17.11 -2.11 -1.31
N LEU A 107 -15.99 -1.46 -0.94
CA LEU A 107 -14.67 -1.71 -1.53
C LEU A 107 -14.07 -3.03 -1.03
N GLU A 108 -14.40 -3.43 0.20
CA GLU A 108 -13.97 -4.70 0.81
C GLU A 108 -12.45 -4.90 0.87
N LEU A 109 -11.67 -3.81 1.01
CA LEU A 109 -10.21 -3.85 0.99
C LEU A 109 -9.61 -4.14 2.37
N SER A 110 -8.43 -4.76 2.41
CA SER A 110 -7.66 -5.00 3.64
C SER A 110 -7.00 -3.72 4.14
N CYS A 111 -6.84 -3.56 5.45
CA CYS A 111 -6.01 -2.49 6.04
C CYS A 111 -4.56 -2.91 6.28
N MET A 112 -4.23 -4.17 6.02
CA MET A 112 -2.87 -4.68 6.16
C MET A 112 -2.00 -4.23 4.98
N ALA A 113 -0.74 -3.91 5.25
CA ALA A 113 0.29 -3.74 4.22
C ALA A 113 0.46 -5.01 3.38
N GLU A 114 1.02 -4.88 2.18
CA GLU A 114 1.29 -6.02 1.30
C GLU A 114 2.25 -7.05 1.93
N TYR A 115 3.18 -6.60 2.79
CA TYR A 115 4.10 -7.46 3.54
C TYR A 115 3.45 -8.15 4.75
N GLY A 116 2.15 -7.91 4.99
CA GLY A 116 1.34 -8.55 6.04
C GLY A 116 1.45 -7.93 7.43
N GLY A 117 1.96 -6.70 7.55
CA GLY A 117 1.91 -5.91 8.78
C GLY A 117 0.72 -4.94 8.83
N PRO A 118 0.25 -4.54 10.03
CA PRO A 118 -0.76 -3.50 10.21
C PRO A 118 -0.18 -2.07 10.29
#